data_AF-L9WK35-F1
#
_entry.id   AF-L9WK35-F1
#
_cell.length_a   1.000
_cell.length_b   1.000
_cell.length_c   1.000
_cell.angle_alpha   90.00
_cell.angle_beta   90.00
_cell.angle_gamma   90.00
#
_symmetry.space_group_name_H-M   'P 1'
#
loop_
_entity.id
_entity.type
_entity.pdbx_description
1 polymer ?
#
loop_
_entity_poly.entity_id
_entity_poly.type
_entity_poly.pdbx_seq_one_letter_code
_entity_poly.pdbx_strand_id
1 'polypeptide(L)'
;MGTNGRTDHTERPDDRGYGPGWDELRAKTLRRDGYACRRCGADDRTLQAHHVVPRSAGGPDELENLVTVCRPCHGVIHQSNRAFDDVRDDAPLFPDRTAPAPVARMRTPDDQCCSRCGGERADPTELVAWTDPTDAASGSETDHETLCKPCAGLVLEAEPACTRDGLTGNHEFSTHELTRRRTDASVRPSLFASPAVAIRREPRGARERLVDDTPLRFLVNHRGVRWATLAVVCYVLLMVVLVP
;
A
#
# COMPACT_ATOMS: atom_id res chain seq x y z
N MET A 1 27.11 17.94 58.65
CA MET A 1 25.78 17.68 58.06
C MET A 1 25.86 17.98 56.58
N GLY A 2 25.49 17.03 55.71
CA GLY A 2 25.53 17.23 54.26
C GLY A 2 25.52 15.90 53.53
N THR A 3 24.43 15.15 53.62
CA THR A 3 24.21 14.00 52.74
C THR A 3 23.60 14.50 51.44
N ASN A 4 24.38 14.40 50.36
CA ASN A 4 23.94 14.56 48.98
C ASN A 4 22.73 13.66 48.69
N GLY A 5 21.57 14.28 48.48
CA GLY A 5 20.39 13.61 47.93
C GLY A 5 20.59 13.38 46.43
N ARG A 6 21.12 12.21 46.07
CA ARG A 6 21.07 11.69 44.71
C ARG A 6 19.63 11.22 44.47
N THR A 7 18.82 12.00 43.79
CA THR A 7 17.50 11.56 43.32
C THR A 7 17.68 10.69 42.09
N ASP A 8 17.92 9.41 42.33
CA ASP A 8 17.67 8.35 41.36
C ASP A 8 16.15 8.15 41.27
N HIS A 9 15.51 8.96 40.43
CA HIS A 9 14.11 8.78 40.06
C HIS A 9 14.06 7.94 38.79
N THR A 10 14.23 6.63 38.93
CA THR A 10 13.71 5.67 37.95
C THR A 10 12.19 5.64 38.08
N GLU A 11 11.54 6.70 37.60
CA GLU A 11 10.08 6.83 37.59
C GLU A 11 9.47 5.77 36.69
N ARG A 12 8.50 5.04 37.24
CA ARG A 12 7.87 3.90 36.58
C ARG A 12 7.08 4.39 35.36
N PRO A 13 7.12 3.65 34.25
CA PRO A 13 6.26 3.93 33.11
C PRO A 13 4.77 3.90 33.49
N ASP A 14 3.94 4.66 32.77
CA ASP A 14 2.47 4.61 32.91
C ASP A 14 1.92 3.21 32.56
N ASP A 15 0.61 3.00 32.73
CA ASP A 15 -0.03 1.69 32.45
C ASP A 15 0.07 1.27 30.96
N ARG A 16 0.44 2.19 30.07
CA ARG A 16 0.70 1.95 28.64
C ARG A 16 2.19 1.74 28.35
N GLY A 17 3.04 1.79 29.38
CA GLY A 17 4.47 1.63 29.31
C GLY A 17 5.23 2.89 28.88
N TYR A 18 4.62 4.08 28.89
CA TYR A 18 5.28 5.33 28.54
C TYR A 18 5.99 5.98 29.73
N GLY A 19 7.22 6.45 29.51
CA GLY A 19 7.97 7.16 30.55
C GLY A 19 7.40 8.54 30.88
N PRO A 20 7.94 9.20 31.93
CA PRO A 20 7.59 10.59 32.26
C PRO A 20 7.83 11.51 31.05
N GLY A 21 6.93 12.47 30.83
CA GLY A 21 7.02 13.45 29.73
C GLY A 21 6.34 13.05 28.41
N TRP A 22 5.79 11.83 28.32
CA TRP A 22 5.09 11.37 27.12
C TRP A 22 3.92 12.27 26.70
N ASP A 23 3.11 12.75 27.63
CA ASP A 23 1.96 13.61 27.29
C ASP A 23 2.41 14.94 26.68
N GLU A 24 3.53 15.51 27.16
CA GLU A 24 4.13 16.71 26.58
C GLU A 24 4.69 16.42 25.18
N LEU A 25 5.39 15.30 25.01
CA LEU A 25 5.96 14.88 23.74
C LEU A 25 4.86 14.59 22.70
N ARG A 26 3.77 13.93 23.09
CA ARG A 26 2.58 13.73 22.28
C ARG A 26 1.99 15.09 21.87
N ALA A 27 1.81 16.01 22.81
CA ALA A 27 1.26 17.32 22.51
C ALA A 27 2.16 18.12 21.54
N LYS A 28 3.49 18.04 21.67
CA LYS A 28 4.45 18.63 20.74
C LYS A 28 4.34 18.01 19.34
N THR A 29 4.21 16.68 19.25
CA THR A 29 4.03 15.96 17.97
C THR A 29 2.78 16.42 17.24
N LEU A 30 1.64 16.45 17.93
CA LEU A 30 0.36 16.88 17.36
C LEU A 30 0.41 18.34 16.90
N ARG A 31 1.02 19.24 17.68
CA ARG A 31 1.21 20.65 17.30
C ARG A 31 2.08 20.80 16.05
N ARG A 32 3.23 20.11 15.99
CA ARG A 32 4.15 20.15 14.84
C ARG A 32 3.43 19.74 13.55
N ASP A 33 2.57 18.73 13.66
CA ASP A 33 1.85 18.16 12.53
C ASP A 33 0.54 18.90 12.20
N GLY A 34 0.28 20.04 12.87
CA GLY A 34 -0.88 20.89 12.60
C GLY A 34 -2.21 20.29 13.07
N TYR A 35 -2.19 19.38 14.04
CA TYR A 35 -3.37 18.63 14.49
C TYR A 35 -4.10 17.92 13.34
N ALA A 36 -3.35 17.41 12.36
CA ALA A 36 -3.87 16.63 11.25
C ALA A 36 -3.11 15.31 11.10
N CYS A 37 -3.80 14.28 10.60
CA CYS A 37 -3.19 13.02 10.29
C CYS A 37 -2.18 13.18 9.15
N ARG A 38 -0.91 12.84 9.40
CA ARG A 38 0.15 12.91 8.38
C ARG A 38 0.04 11.84 7.29
N ARG A 39 -0.86 10.85 7.42
CA ARG A 39 -1.15 9.87 6.35
C ARG A 39 -2.29 10.34 5.44
N CYS A 40 -3.43 10.75 5.98
CA CYS A 40 -4.64 11.02 5.16
C CYS A 40 -5.13 12.48 5.20
N GLY A 41 -4.48 13.35 5.98
CA GLY A 41 -4.86 14.77 6.11
C GLY A 41 -6.02 15.07 7.06
N ALA A 42 -6.76 14.07 7.55
CA ALA A 42 -7.92 14.30 8.43
C ALA A 42 -7.54 14.97 9.76
N ASP A 43 -8.31 16.00 10.15
CA ASP A 43 -8.18 16.80 11.37
C ASP A 43 -9.39 16.67 12.32
N ASP A 44 -10.43 15.96 11.89
CA ASP A 44 -11.70 15.74 12.59
C ASP A 44 -11.78 14.36 13.28
N ARG A 45 -10.67 13.61 13.33
CA ARG A 45 -10.59 12.25 13.88
C ARG A 45 -9.78 12.19 15.18
N THR A 46 -9.92 11.09 15.92
CA THR A 46 -9.04 10.83 17.07
C THR A 46 -7.57 10.67 16.62
N LEU A 47 -6.71 11.60 17.06
CA LEU A 47 -5.29 11.64 16.71
C LEU A 47 -4.38 11.00 17.77
N GLN A 48 -3.33 10.34 17.30
CA GLN A 48 -2.35 9.62 18.09
C GLN A 48 -0.93 9.97 17.61
N ALA A 49 0.03 10.03 18.53
CA ALA A 49 1.44 10.11 18.20
C ALA A 49 1.97 8.68 18.01
N HIS A 50 2.35 8.34 16.78
CA HIS A 50 2.84 7.03 16.38
C HIS A 50 4.35 7.05 16.26
N HIS A 51 5.01 6.03 16.79
CA HIS A 51 6.44 5.82 16.63
C HIS A 51 6.79 5.27 15.24
N VAL A 52 7.58 6.02 14.47
CA VAL A 52 8.08 5.63 13.15
C VAL A 52 8.92 4.35 13.24
N VAL A 53 9.88 4.32 14.15
CA VAL A 53 10.54 3.10 14.60
C VAL A 53 9.82 2.61 15.86
N PRO A 54 9.15 1.45 15.83
CA PRO A 54 8.42 0.95 16.99
C PRO A 54 9.31 0.80 18.23
N ARG A 55 8.74 1.05 19.42
CA ARG A 55 9.44 0.85 20.69
C ARG A 55 9.92 -0.59 20.89
N SER A 56 9.14 -1.58 20.41
CA SER A 56 9.52 -3.00 20.41
C SER A 56 10.76 -3.30 19.56
N ALA A 57 11.11 -2.42 18.63
CA ALA A 57 12.32 -2.48 17.83
C ALA A 57 13.40 -1.49 18.32
N GLY A 58 13.26 -0.95 19.54
CA GLY A 58 14.22 -0.01 20.14
C GLY A 58 14.06 1.45 19.70
N GLY A 59 12.94 1.83 19.09
CA GLY A 59 12.71 3.22 18.70
C GLY A 59 12.58 4.16 19.92
N PRO A 60 13.22 5.34 19.89
CA PRO A 60 13.24 6.26 21.02
C PRO A 60 11.93 7.04 21.18
N ASP A 61 11.67 7.51 22.40
CA ASP A 61 10.61 8.47 22.72
C ASP A 61 11.12 9.90 22.43
N GLU A 62 11.33 10.19 21.14
CA GLU A 62 11.85 11.47 20.64
C GLU A 62 10.91 12.07 19.58
N LEU A 63 10.86 13.40 19.48
CA LEU A 63 9.91 14.08 18.60
C LEU A 63 10.11 13.69 17.13
N GLU A 64 11.35 13.47 16.74
CA GLU A 64 11.80 13.06 15.40
C GLU A 64 11.34 11.64 15.05
N ASN A 65 11.18 10.77 16.05
CA ASN A 65 10.67 9.42 15.88
C ASN A 65 9.13 9.34 15.96
N LEU A 66 8.44 10.46 16.19
CA LEU A 66 6.98 10.50 16.32
C LEU A 66 6.31 11.18 15.13
N VAL A 67 5.15 10.68 14.76
CA VAL A 67 4.29 11.24 13.70
C VAL A 67 2.82 11.15 14.08
N THR A 68 2.06 12.20 13.79
CA THR A 68 0.63 12.26 14.09
C THR A 68 -0.17 11.46 13.07
N VAL A 69 -0.99 10.51 13.53
CA VAL A 69 -1.91 9.72 12.70
C VAL A 69 -3.29 9.63 13.33
N CYS A 70 -4.34 9.51 12.52
CA CYS A 70 -5.68 9.19 13.02
C CYS A 70 -5.78 7.69 13.32
N ARG A 71 -6.71 7.30 14.21
CA ARG A 71 -6.90 5.90 14.62
C ARG A 71 -7.08 4.91 13.44
N PRO A 72 -7.90 5.19 12.39
CA PRO A 72 -7.96 4.34 11.20
C PRO A 72 -6.61 4.15 10.50
N CYS A 73 -5.89 5.25 10.24
CA CYS A 73 -4.57 5.20 9.59
C CYS A 73 -3.52 4.50 10.47
N HIS A 74 -3.64 4.57 11.79
CA HIS A 74 -2.80 3.81 12.69
C HIS A 74 -3.04 2.30 12.55
N GLY A 75 -4.30 1.88 12.35
CA GLY A 75 -4.67 0.52 12.00
C GLY A 75 -4.06 0.03 10.69
N VAL A 76 -3.96 0.90 9.68
CA VAL A 76 -3.26 0.59 8.41
C VAL A 76 -1.77 0.33 8.63
N ILE A 77 -1.13 1.03 9.56
CA ILE A 77 0.28 0.81 9.90
C ILE A 77 0.47 -0.48 10.71
N HIS A 78 -0.48 -0.80 11.59
CA HIS A 78 -0.48 -2.00 12.43
C HIS A 78 -1.56 -3.01 12.00
N GLN A 79 -1.43 -3.53 10.78
CA GLN A 79 -2.43 -4.43 10.17
C GLN A 79 -2.69 -5.72 10.96
N SER A 80 -1.70 -6.21 11.72
CA SER A 80 -1.86 -7.40 12.55
C SER A 80 -2.43 -7.11 13.95
N ASN A 81 -2.61 -5.83 14.30
CA ASN A 81 -3.13 -5.45 15.61
C ASN A 81 -4.65 -5.34 15.57
N ARG A 82 -5.30 -6.31 16.24
CA ARG A 82 -6.75 -6.43 16.31
C ARG A 82 -7.46 -5.27 17.01
N ALA A 83 -6.74 -4.44 17.76
CA ALA A 83 -7.30 -3.26 18.42
C ALA A 83 -7.80 -2.17 17.45
N PHE A 84 -7.52 -2.34 16.15
CA PHE A 84 -7.95 -1.43 15.09
C PHE A 84 -8.90 -2.08 14.08
N ASP A 85 -9.28 -3.34 14.25
CA ASP A 85 -10.16 -4.04 13.30
C ASP A 85 -11.54 -3.37 13.20
N ASP A 86 -11.95 -2.60 14.21
CA ASP A 86 -13.20 -1.83 14.25
C ASP A 86 -13.18 -0.56 13.39
N VAL A 87 -12.00 -0.06 13.00
CA VAL A 87 -11.86 1.26 12.35
C VAL A 87 -10.88 1.29 11.18
N ARG A 88 -10.18 0.18 10.88
CA ARG A 88 -9.14 0.16 9.83
C ARG A 88 -9.71 0.49 8.45
N ASP A 89 -10.91 0.02 8.16
CA ASP A 89 -11.55 0.19 6.85
C ASP A 89 -12.03 1.62 6.60
N ASP A 90 -12.17 2.43 7.64
CA ASP A 90 -12.46 3.87 7.56
C ASP A 90 -11.26 4.71 7.08
N ALA A 91 -10.08 4.10 6.98
CA ALA A 91 -8.90 4.76 6.44
C ALA A 91 -9.04 4.91 4.92
N PRO A 92 -8.75 6.10 4.35
CA PRO A 92 -8.71 6.25 2.91
C PRO A 92 -7.75 5.26 2.27
N LEU A 93 -8.17 4.70 1.14
CA LEU A 93 -7.42 3.71 0.35
C LEU A 93 -5.99 4.18 0.10
N PHE A 94 -5.86 5.39 -0.43
CA PHE A 94 -4.56 6.02 -0.69
C PHE A 94 -4.11 6.93 0.46
N PRO A 95 -2.80 6.99 0.76
CA PRO A 95 -2.24 8.05 1.57
C PRO A 95 -2.28 9.38 0.81
N ASP A 96 -2.38 10.51 1.52
CA ASP A 96 -2.22 11.85 0.97
C ASP A 96 -0.88 12.01 0.24
N ARG A 97 -0.85 12.79 -0.85
CA ARG A 97 0.37 13.03 -1.66
C ARG A 97 1.55 13.62 -0.87
N THR A 98 1.29 14.28 0.25
CA THR A 98 2.32 14.88 1.12
C THR A 98 2.68 14.00 2.31
N ALA A 99 2.10 12.80 2.40
CA ALA A 99 2.37 11.87 3.50
C ALA A 99 3.86 11.49 3.52
N PRO A 100 4.51 11.51 4.69
CA PRO A 100 5.91 11.11 4.78
C PRO A 100 6.05 9.60 4.58
N ALA A 101 7.15 9.17 3.96
CA ALA A 101 7.40 7.78 3.56
C ALA A 101 7.08 6.71 4.63
N PRO A 102 7.37 6.90 5.93
CA PRO A 102 7.05 5.90 6.95
C PRO A 102 5.56 5.56 7.09
N VAL A 103 4.66 6.50 6.77
CA VAL A 103 3.20 6.35 6.88
C VAL A 103 2.48 6.41 5.53
N ALA A 104 3.20 6.70 4.43
CA ALA A 104 2.68 6.75 3.07
C ALA A 104 2.46 5.35 2.48
N ARG A 105 1.59 4.57 3.11
CA ARG A 105 1.28 3.19 2.72
C ARG A 105 -0.18 3.06 2.30
N MET A 106 -0.46 2.21 1.32
CA MET A 106 -1.83 1.84 0.95
C MET A 106 -2.57 1.18 2.11
N ARG A 107 -3.91 1.23 2.10
CA ARG A 107 -4.77 0.68 3.16
C ARG A 107 -4.45 -0.78 3.47
N THR A 108 -4.30 -1.60 2.44
CA THR A 108 -3.78 -2.97 2.56
C THR A 108 -2.52 -3.15 1.68
N PRO A 109 -1.72 -4.23 1.88
CA PRO A 109 -0.59 -4.52 1.01
C PRO A 109 -1.04 -4.86 -0.41
N ASP A 110 -2.18 -5.53 -0.57
CA ASP A 110 -2.71 -5.93 -1.87
C ASP A 110 -3.11 -4.73 -2.73
N ASP A 111 -3.57 -3.64 -2.09
CA ASP A 111 -3.83 -2.36 -2.75
C ASP A 111 -2.57 -1.72 -3.37
N GLN A 112 -1.35 -2.18 -3.06
CA GLN A 112 -0.13 -1.72 -3.74
C GLN A 112 0.11 -2.44 -5.07
N CYS A 113 -0.68 -3.46 -5.37
CA CYS A 113 -0.59 -4.21 -6.61
C CYS A 113 -1.68 -3.74 -7.60
N CYS A 114 -1.30 -3.62 -8.86
CA CYS A 114 -2.28 -3.41 -9.92
C CYS A 114 -3.11 -4.68 -10.12
N SER A 115 -4.42 -4.63 -9.91
CA SER A 115 -5.36 -5.73 -10.13
C SER A 115 -5.28 -6.30 -11.55
N ARG A 116 -5.05 -5.45 -12.55
CA ARG A 116 -4.91 -5.90 -13.95
C ARG A 116 -3.60 -6.63 -14.21
N CYS A 117 -2.45 -6.03 -13.93
CA CYS A 117 -1.15 -6.61 -14.35
C CYS A 117 -0.40 -7.37 -13.25
N GLY A 118 -0.86 -7.30 -12.00
CA GLY A 118 -0.20 -7.89 -10.83
C GLY A 118 1.12 -7.20 -10.43
N GLY A 119 1.45 -6.06 -11.04
CA GLY A 119 2.66 -5.31 -10.73
C GLY A 119 2.51 -4.44 -9.49
N GLU A 120 3.43 -4.57 -8.53
CA GLU A 120 3.52 -3.69 -7.37
C GLU A 120 3.96 -2.28 -7.75
N ARG A 121 3.42 -1.28 -7.05
CA ARG A 121 3.88 0.10 -7.09
C ARG A 121 4.22 0.54 -5.69
N ALA A 122 5.52 0.78 -5.48
CA ALA A 122 6.01 1.35 -4.23
C ALA A 122 5.56 2.81 -4.04
N ASP A 123 5.34 3.53 -5.14
CA ASP A 123 4.79 4.88 -5.14
C ASP A 123 3.28 4.83 -5.39
N PRO A 124 2.45 5.15 -4.38
CA PRO A 124 0.99 5.16 -4.53
C PRO A 124 0.49 6.17 -5.57
N THR A 125 1.28 7.18 -5.95
CA THR A 125 0.94 8.11 -7.03
C THR A 125 1.00 7.47 -8.43
N GLU A 126 1.51 6.25 -8.54
CA GLU A 126 1.46 5.47 -9.79
C GLU A 126 0.22 4.57 -9.88
N LEU A 127 -0.68 4.65 -8.89
CA LEU A 127 -1.92 3.91 -8.79
C LEU A 127 -3.14 4.84 -8.82
N VAL A 128 -4.25 4.29 -9.30
CA VAL A 128 -5.61 4.85 -9.21
C VAL A 128 -6.55 3.72 -8.83
N ALA A 129 -7.69 4.03 -8.25
CA ALA A 129 -8.72 3.05 -7.93
C ALA A 129 -9.98 3.35 -8.75
N TRP A 130 -10.59 2.31 -9.28
CA TRP A 130 -11.93 2.36 -9.83
C TRP A 130 -12.91 1.88 -8.76
N THR A 131 -13.75 2.76 -8.21
CA THR A 131 -14.50 2.54 -6.95
C THR A 131 -15.93 2.04 -7.11
N ASP A 132 -16.28 1.52 -8.28
CA ASP A 132 -17.56 0.84 -8.53
C ASP A 132 -17.42 0.06 -9.86
N PRO A 133 -16.60 -0.99 -9.89
CA PRO A 133 -16.56 -1.88 -11.04
C PRO A 133 -17.90 -2.62 -11.08
N THR A 134 -18.83 -2.19 -11.94
CA THR A 134 -20.17 -2.76 -12.06
C THR A 134 -20.16 -4.29 -12.00
N ASP A 135 -20.88 -4.85 -11.04
CA ASP A 135 -20.81 -6.26 -10.70
C ASP A 135 -21.99 -7.04 -11.30
N ALA A 136 -21.73 -8.23 -11.83
CA ALA A 136 -22.77 -9.24 -12.02
C ALA A 136 -22.28 -10.69 -11.87
N ALA A 137 -21.00 -10.93 -11.59
CA ALA A 137 -20.46 -12.29 -11.61
C ALA A 137 -19.35 -12.60 -10.59
N SER A 138 -18.78 -11.60 -9.91
CA SER A 138 -17.69 -11.84 -8.96
C SER A 138 -18.16 -11.56 -7.56
N GLY A 139 -18.26 -12.57 -6.71
CA GLY A 139 -18.36 -12.38 -5.25
C GLY A 139 -17.07 -11.80 -4.66
N SER A 140 -16.58 -10.67 -5.22
CA SER A 140 -15.43 -9.92 -4.76
C SER A 140 -15.85 -9.09 -3.55
N GLU A 141 -15.21 -9.31 -2.41
CA GLU A 141 -15.44 -8.54 -1.17
C GLU A 141 -14.97 -7.07 -1.28
N THR A 142 -14.27 -6.68 -2.36
CA THR A 142 -13.71 -5.33 -2.50
C THR A 142 -14.49 -4.48 -3.49
N ASP A 143 -15.01 -3.35 -3.00
CA ASP A 143 -15.73 -2.32 -3.78
C ASP A 143 -14.84 -1.52 -4.76
N HIS A 144 -13.60 -1.95 -5.01
CA HIS A 144 -12.66 -1.21 -5.86
C HIS A 144 -11.66 -2.10 -6.60
N GLU A 145 -11.19 -1.60 -7.75
CA GLU A 145 -10.06 -2.15 -8.50
C GLU A 145 -8.87 -1.19 -8.49
N THR A 146 -7.73 -1.60 -7.94
CA THR A 146 -6.52 -0.77 -7.92
C THR A 146 -5.71 -0.98 -9.21
N LEU A 147 -5.51 0.07 -10.00
CA LEU A 147 -4.87 0.00 -11.31
C LEU A 147 -3.63 0.90 -11.35
N CYS A 148 -2.53 0.39 -11.90
CA CYS A 148 -1.43 1.28 -12.27
C CYS A 148 -1.83 2.18 -13.45
N LYS A 149 -1.30 3.40 -13.52
CA LYS A 149 -1.66 4.39 -14.55
C LYS A 149 -1.69 3.85 -16.00
N PRO A 150 -0.70 3.05 -16.47
CA PRO A 150 -0.80 2.43 -17.79
C PRO A 150 -2.02 1.51 -17.94
N CYS A 151 -2.30 0.67 -16.94
CA CYS A 151 -3.46 -0.23 -16.98
C CYS A 151 -4.78 0.54 -16.88
N ALA A 152 -4.85 1.58 -16.04
CA ALA A 152 -6.00 2.45 -15.95
C ALA A 152 -6.31 3.13 -17.29
N GLY A 153 -5.29 3.61 -18.01
CA GLY A 153 -5.47 4.19 -19.34
C GLY A 153 -5.99 3.22 -20.39
N LEU A 154 -5.64 1.93 -20.28
CA LEU A 154 -6.17 0.88 -21.16
C LEU A 154 -7.60 0.50 -20.79
N VAL A 155 -7.89 0.36 -19.48
CA VAL A 155 -9.24 0.05 -18.99
C VAL A 155 -10.21 1.18 -19.34
N LEU A 156 -9.82 2.43 -19.13
CA LEU A 156 -10.62 3.61 -19.49
C LEU A 156 -10.95 3.69 -20.99
N GLU A 157 -10.11 3.13 -21.87
CA GLU A 157 -10.40 3.06 -23.30
C GLU A 157 -11.34 1.90 -23.66
N ALA A 158 -11.19 0.77 -22.99
CA ALA A 158 -11.76 -0.51 -23.42
C ALA A 158 -12.99 -0.95 -22.62
N GLU A 159 -13.20 -0.43 -21.41
CA GLU A 159 -14.33 -0.74 -20.54
C GLU A 159 -15.26 0.48 -20.42
N PRO A 160 -16.43 0.48 -21.09
CA PRO A 160 -17.38 1.60 -21.06
C PRO A 160 -17.88 1.97 -19.66
N ALA A 161 -17.93 1.03 -18.72
CA ALA A 161 -18.33 1.30 -17.33
C ALA A 161 -17.27 2.11 -16.57
N CYS A 162 -16.01 2.04 -16.98
CA CYS A 162 -14.93 2.82 -16.38
C CYS A 162 -14.96 4.25 -16.96
N THR A 163 -15.46 5.19 -16.18
CA THR A 163 -15.47 6.62 -16.53
C THR A 163 -14.40 7.38 -15.74
N ARG A 164 -14.06 8.59 -16.19
CA ARG A 164 -13.13 9.47 -15.46
C ARG A 164 -13.54 9.67 -14.01
N ASP A 165 -14.83 9.89 -13.77
CA ASP A 165 -15.35 10.23 -12.45
C ASP A 165 -15.40 9.01 -11.52
N GLY A 166 -15.37 7.80 -12.10
CA GLY A 166 -15.22 6.54 -11.36
C GLY A 166 -13.78 6.25 -10.93
N LEU A 167 -12.79 7.04 -11.37
CA LEU A 167 -11.39 6.88 -11.00
C LEU A 167 -10.98 7.88 -9.91
N THR A 168 -10.38 7.37 -8.84
CA THR A 168 -9.81 8.16 -7.76
C THR A 168 -8.34 7.82 -7.52
N GLY A 169 -7.60 8.72 -6.88
CA GLY A 169 -6.19 8.55 -6.58
C GLY A 169 -5.73 9.58 -5.56
N ASN A 170 -4.52 9.43 -5.04
CA ASN A 170 -3.95 10.39 -4.07
C ASN A 170 -3.30 11.63 -4.67
N HIS A 171 -3.21 11.70 -5.99
CA HIS A 171 -2.64 12.83 -6.70
C HIS A 171 -3.54 13.15 -7.89
N GLU A 172 -3.48 14.39 -8.34
CA GLU A 172 -4.24 14.81 -9.50
C GLU A 172 -3.64 14.17 -10.76
N PHE A 173 -4.51 13.56 -11.57
CA PHE A 173 -4.16 12.98 -12.86
C PHE A 173 -5.17 13.42 -13.92
N SER A 174 -4.75 13.34 -15.19
CA SER A 174 -5.63 13.63 -16.33
C SER A 174 -5.94 12.38 -17.13
N THR A 175 -7.13 12.32 -17.73
CA THR A 175 -7.47 11.26 -18.69
C THR A 175 -6.48 11.24 -19.86
N HIS A 176 -6.01 12.39 -20.32
CA HIS A 176 -4.98 12.49 -21.34
C HIS A 176 -3.66 11.80 -20.94
N GLU A 177 -3.21 11.99 -19.71
CA GLU A 177 -2.04 11.27 -19.17
C GLU A 177 -2.26 9.76 -19.20
N LEU A 178 -3.39 9.29 -18.69
CA LEU A 178 -3.73 7.86 -18.68
C LEU A 178 -3.76 7.29 -20.10
N THR A 179 -4.46 7.96 -21.03
CA THR A 179 -4.53 7.56 -22.43
C THR A 179 -3.14 7.51 -23.08
N ARG A 180 -2.24 8.45 -22.79
CA ARG A 180 -0.88 8.43 -23.33
C ARG A 180 -0.07 7.23 -22.82
N ARG A 181 -0.29 6.82 -21.58
CA ARG A 181 0.43 5.70 -20.92
C ARG A 181 -0.17 4.33 -21.19
N ARG A 182 -1.38 4.24 -21.78
CA ARG A 182 -2.07 2.96 -22.05
C ARG A 182 -1.22 1.95 -22.82
N THR A 183 -0.33 2.44 -23.67
CA THR A 183 0.56 1.63 -24.50
C THR A 183 1.63 0.90 -23.68
N ASP A 184 1.95 1.41 -22.50
CA ASP A 184 2.94 0.84 -21.58
C ASP A 184 2.32 -0.24 -20.68
N ALA A 185 1.01 -0.43 -20.73
CA ALA A 185 0.34 -1.51 -20.02
C ALA A 185 0.88 -2.86 -20.51
N SER A 186 0.92 -3.87 -19.63
CA SER A 186 1.23 -5.24 -20.05
C SER A 186 0.24 -5.70 -21.12
N VAL A 187 0.74 -6.43 -22.12
CA VAL A 187 -0.09 -6.98 -23.21
C VAL A 187 -1.26 -7.78 -22.64
N ARG A 188 -0.97 -8.71 -21.72
CA ARG A 188 -1.97 -9.51 -21.02
C ARG A 188 -2.17 -9.05 -19.58
N PRO A 189 -3.39 -9.25 -19.05
CA PRO A 189 -3.62 -9.16 -17.61
C PRO A 189 -2.90 -10.31 -16.87
N SER A 190 -2.86 -10.17 -15.54
CA SER A 190 -2.54 -11.21 -14.59
C SER A 190 -3.52 -12.38 -14.71
N LEU A 191 -3.09 -13.59 -14.36
CA LEU A 191 -3.98 -14.75 -14.26
C LEU A 191 -5.04 -14.58 -13.16
N PHE A 192 -4.79 -13.69 -12.20
CA PHE A 192 -5.67 -13.38 -11.08
C PHE A 192 -6.42 -12.06 -11.26
N ALA A 193 -6.33 -11.43 -12.44
CA ALA A 193 -7.11 -10.22 -12.71
C ALA A 193 -8.60 -10.54 -12.70
N SER A 194 -9.41 -9.69 -12.07
CA SER A 194 -10.86 -9.82 -12.13
C SER A 194 -11.37 -9.64 -13.56
N PRO A 195 -12.56 -10.17 -13.89
CA PRO A 195 -13.14 -10.01 -15.23
C PRO A 195 -13.24 -8.54 -15.67
N ALA A 196 -13.55 -7.64 -14.73
CA ALA A 196 -13.72 -6.21 -14.99
C ALA A 196 -12.46 -5.53 -15.56
N VAL A 197 -11.26 -6.08 -15.26
CA VAL A 197 -9.99 -5.49 -15.70
C VAL A 197 -9.14 -6.45 -16.53
N ALA A 198 -9.66 -7.63 -16.88
CA ALA A 198 -8.99 -8.70 -17.64
C ALA A 198 -8.88 -8.42 -19.15
N ILE A 199 -8.69 -7.15 -19.52
CA ILE A 199 -8.64 -6.69 -20.92
C ILE A 199 -7.24 -6.95 -21.50
N ARG A 200 -7.14 -7.54 -22.70
CA ARG A 200 -5.89 -7.70 -23.46
C ARG A 200 -5.74 -6.55 -24.47
N ARG A 201 -4.51 -6.03 -24.62
CA ARG A 201 -4.18 -5.14 -25.75
C ARG A 201 -3.40 -5.88 -26.84
N GLU A 202 -3.35 -5.32 -28.03
CA GLU A 202 -2.51 -5.86 -29.10
C GLU A 202 -1.01 -5.61 -28.85
N PRO A 203 -0.14 -6.59 -29.19
CA PRO A 203 1.32 -6.40 -29.20
C PRO A 203 1.76 -5.45 -30.33
N ARG A 204 2.58 -4.45 -30.01
CA ARG A 204 3.07 -3.46 -30.98
C ARG A 204 4.37 -3.88 -31.68
N GLY A 205 5.22 -4.62 -30.99
CA GLY A 205 6.57 -4.95 -31.45
C GLY A 205 6.85 -6.45 -31.57
N ALA A 206 7.92 -6.80 -32.29
CA ALA A 206 8.36 -8.19 -32.43
C ALA A 206 8.67 -8.84 -31.07
N ARG A 207 9.26 -8.08 -30.13
CA ARG A 207 9.53 -8.57 -28.76
C ARG A 207 8.24 -8.89 -28.01
N GLU A 208 7.23 -8.02 -28.09
CA GLU A 208 5.96 -8.25 -27.42
C GLU A 208 5.22 -9.46 -28.01
N ARG A 209 5.21 -9.59 -29.35
CA ARG A 209 4.66 -10.76 -30.05
C ARG A 209 5.38 -12.04 -29.64
N LEU A 210 6.72 -12.04 -29.65
CA LEU A 210 7.51 -13.20 -29.22
C LEU A 210 7.17 -13.61 -27.79
N VAL A 211 7.08 -12.67 -26.85
CA VAL A 211 6.71 -12.99 -25.47
C VAL A 211 5.28 -13.53 -25.42
N ASP A 212 4.32 -12.90 -26.10
CA ASP A 212 2.89 -13.22 -26.00
C ASP A 212 2.48 -14.53 -26.71
N ASP A 213 3.10 -14.82 -27.85
CA ASP A 213 2.82 -15.99 -28.70
C ASP A 213 3.55 -17.26 -28.22
N THR A 214 4.49 -17.11 -27.27
CA THR A 214 5.28 -18.24 -26.74
C THR A 214 5.04 -18.45 -25.24
N PRO A 215 5.44 -19.62 -24.68
CA PRO A 215 5.44 -19.83 -23.24
C PRO A 215 6.30 -18.84 -22.43
N LEU A 216 7.16 -18.03 -23.06
CA LEU A 216 7.97 -17.01 -22.37
C LEU A 216 7.11 -16.01 -21.59
N ARG A 217 5.86 -15.76 -22.01
CA ARG A 217 4.90 -14.93 -21.26
C ARG A 217 4.75 -15.32 -19.80
N PHE A 218 4.81 -16.62 -19.50
CA PHE A 218 4.67 -17.11 -18.14
C PHE A 218 5.84 -16.64 -17.28
N LEU A 219 7.06 -16.58 -17.82
CA LEU A 219 8.25 -16.16 -17.09
C LEU A 219 8.34 -14.64 -16.87
N VAL A 220 7.81 -13.84 -17.81
CA VAL A 220 8.04 -12.39 -17.85
C VAL A 220 6.90 -11.59 -17.20
N ASN A 221 5.66 -12.06 -17.28
CA ASN A 221 4.48 -11.25 -16.96
C ASN A 221 3.93 -11.40 -15.54
N HIS A 222 4.41 -12.36 -14.73
CA HIS A 222 3.71 -12.70 -13.49
C HIS A 222 4.62 -12.89 -12.27
N ARG A 223 4.25 -12.23 -11.17
CA ARG A 223 4.94 -12.31 -9.87
C ARG A 223 4.91 -13.72 -9.30
N GLY A 224 3.76 -14.38 -9.37
CA GLY A 224 3.61 -15.78 -8.94
C GLY A 224 4.29 -16.81 -9.84
N VAL A 225 4.54 -16.52 -11.13
CA VAL A 225 5.30 -17.47 -11.96
C VAL A 225 6.79 -17.35 -11.69
N ARG A 226 7.31 -16.17 -11.31
CA ARG A 226 8.69 -16.06 -10.80
C ARG A 226 8.87 -16.93 -9.56
N TRP A 227 7.93 -16.88 -8.61
CA TRP A 227 7.94 -17.74 -7.43
C TRP A 227 7.74 -19.22 -7.76
N ALA A 228 6.81 -19.58 -8.65
CA ALA A 228 6.63 -20.96 -9.07
C ALA A 228 7.85 -21.51 -9.83
N THR A 229 8.48 -20.68 -10.66
CA THR A 229 9.73 -21.04 -11.36
C THR A 229 10.88 -21.20 -10.37
N LEU A 230 11.00 -20.30 -9.40
CA LEU A 230 11.96 -20.45 -8.30
C LEU A 230 11.69 -21.71 -7.47
N ALA A 231 10.43 -22.01 -7.17
CA ALA A 231 10.03 -23.20 -6.42
C ALA A 231 10.34 -24.48 -7.21
N VAL A 232 10.07 -24.51 -8.52
CA VAL A 232 10.41 -25.63 -9.41
C VAL A 232 11.92 -25.79 -9.53
N VAL A 233 12.67 -24.69 -9.70
CA VAL A 233 14.14 -24.73 -9.74
C VAL A 233 14.71 -25.22 -8.41
N CYS A 234 14.24 -24.71 -7.27
CA CYS A 234 14.61 -25.19 -5.95
C CYS A 234 14.27 -26.67 -5.76
N TYR A 235 13.09 -27.11 -6.18
CA TYR A 235 12.67 -28.51 -6.10
C TYR A 235 13.56 -29.43 -6.96
N VAL A 236 13.88 -29.03 -8.19
CA VAL A 236 14.77 -29.80 -9.07
C VAL A 236 16.19 -29.85 -8.51
N LEU A 237 16.74 -28.74 -8.01
CA LEU A 237 18.04 -28.71 -7.35
C LEU A 237 18.06 -29.59 -6.10
N LEU A 238 17.00 -29.55 -5.29
CA LEU A 238 16.83 -30.41 -4.12
C LEU A 238 16.83 -31.88 -4.52
N MET A 239 16.09 -32.25 -5.58
CA MET A 239 16.04 -33.63 -6.06
C MET A 239 17.36 -34.12 -6.65
N VAL A 240 18.11 -33.27 -7.37
CA VAL A 240 19.45 -33.60 -7.88
C VAL A 240 20.47 -33.78 -6.76
N VAL A 241 20.33 -33.06 -5.64
CA VAL A 241 21.23 -33.18 -4.48
C VAL A 241 20.87 -34.36 -3.57
N LEU A 242 19.58 -34.70 -3.46
CA LEU A 242 19.08 -35.73 -2.53
C LEU A 242 18.85 -37.11 -3.16
N VAL A 243 18.79 -37.20 -4.50
CA VAL A 243 18.66 -38.48 -5.23
C VAL A 243 19.96 -38.71 -6.00
N PRO A 244 20.89 -39.54 -5.50
CA PRO A 244 22.17 -39.84 -6.17
C PRO A 244 22.01 -40.68 -7.44
#